data_AF-A0A0G1JH60-F1
#
_entry.id   AF-A0A0G1JH60-F1
#
_cell.length_a   1.000
_cell.length_b   1.000
_cell.length_c   1.000
_cell.angle_alpha   90.00
_cell.angle_beta   90.00
_cell.angle_gamma   90.00
#
_symmetry.space_group_name_H-M   'P 1'
#
loop_
_entity.id
_entity.type
_entity.pdbx_description
1 polymer ?
#
loop_
_entity_poly.entity_id
_entity_poly.type
_entity_poly.pdbx_seq_one_letter_code
_entity_poly.pdbx_strand_id
1 'polypeptide(L)'
;MDFEDFKNERLREELEIGKEKFGRIFCFLDFGNINHWFEKDQRNLDGAALSVDEKWSVDSRNKPPAKPATSDMPKNQQPTNRFNERSSYPTNKPPTKSVVVDLERLSTTISRFSNRSYFYYGFDAGKSASLHLIVKARKFFHVAVTKPIQWIKHRLDPVKDANNLRLINEDSSGRFIRIPKCNFDVELSIDAIRLSENYDTVCLFSGDNDFLALLRFLKEKRNKKVILVHDGHTRTELKAGADLTVSAQRIKKYIAIIKKTQRAQSGEGLDIGPVSTGRMPL
;
A
#
# COMPACT_ATOMS: atom_id res chain seq x y z
N MET A 1 -31.30 -0.17 23.12
CA MET A 1 -30.22 0.00 22.13
C MET A 1 -28.96 0.37 22.91
N ASP A 2 -27.92 -0.45 22.86
CA ASP A 2 -26.67 -0.17 23.56
C ASP A 2 -25.82 0.87 22.78
N PHE A 3 -24.83 1.47 23.44
CA PHE A 3 -23.92 2.45 22.85
C PHE A 3 -23.17 1.91 21.62
N GLU A 4 -22.82 0.62 21.62
CA GLU A 4 -22.20 -0.01 20.45
C GLU A 4 -23.20 -0.24 19.30
N ASP A 5 -24.45 -0.59 19.59
CA ASP A 5 -25.50 -0.66 18.57
C ASP A 5 -25.68 0.70 17.90
N PHE A 6 -25.69 1.77 18.69
CA PHE A 6 -25.81 3.14 18.16
C PHE A 6 -24.64 3.52 17.25
N LYS A 7 -23.40 3.17 17.61
CA LYS A 7 -22.23 3.38 16.74
C LYS A 7 -22.29 2.56 15.47
N ASN A 8 -22.83 1.35 15.53
CA ASN A 8 -23.00 0.47 14.38
C ASN A 8 -24.01 1.05 13.39
N GLU A 9 -25.18 1.47 13.88
CA GLU A 9 -26.21 2.09 13.05
C GLU A 9 -25.72 3.41 12.44
N ARG A 10 -25.10 4.28 13.24
CA ARG A 10 -24.57 5.55 12.72
C ARG A 10 -23.55 5.36 11.60
N LEU A 11 -22.62 4.39 11.72
CA LEU A 11 -21.66 4.12 10.65
C LEU A 11 -22.37 3.55 9.39
N ARG A 12 -23.32 2.64 9.58
CA ARG A 12 -24.10 2.08 8.47
C ARG A 12 -24.87 3.16 7.72
N GLU A 13 -25.49 4.09 8.44
CA GLU A 13 -26.16 5.25 7.85
C GLU A 13 -25.17 6.17 7.13
N GLU A 14 -24.04 6.50 7.78
CA GLU A 14 -22.97 7.32 7.17
C GLU A 14 -22.42 6.71 5.89
N LEU A 15 -22.44 5.38 5.75
CA LEU A 15 -21.98 4.65 4.58
C LEU A 15 -23.10 4.19 3.64
N GLU A 16 -24.37 4.48 3.95
CA GLU A 16 -25.55 4.04 3.21
C GLU A 16 -25.70 2.50 3.12
N ILE A 17 -25.13 1.76 4.09
CA ILE A 17 -25.19 0.30 4.19
C ILE A 17 -26.40 -0.10 5.06
N GLY A 18 -27.60 0.07 4.50
CA GLY A 18 -28.84 -0.32 5.16
C GLY A 18 -29.01 -1.84 5.26
N LYS A 19 -29.41 -2.35 6.44
CA LYS A 19 -29.62 -3.79 6.68
C LYS A 19 -30.68 -4.38 5.74
N GLU A 20 -31.82 -3.68 5.58
CA GLU A 20 -32.88 -4.07 4.65
C GLU A 20 -32.40 -4.11 3.19
N LYS A 21 -31.44 -3.23 2.84
CA LYS A 21 -30.91 -3.14 1.49
C LYS A 21 -29.85 -4.21 1.21
N PHE A 22 -29.01 -4.59 2.17
CA PHE A 22 -27.84 -5.44 1.89
C PHE A 22 -27.80 -6.80 2.60
N GLY A 23 -28.76 -7.12 3.48
CA GLY A 23 -28.88 -8.45 4.07
C GLY A 23 -27.59 -8.91 4.77
N ARG A 24 -27.20 -10.17 4.55
CA ARG A 24 -25.93 -10.74 5.04
C ARG A 24 -24.77 -10.29 4.16
N ILE A 25 -23.79 -9.63 4.76
CA ILE A 25 -22.64 -9.03 4.07
C ILE A 25 -21.37 -9.81 4.39
N PHE A 26 -20.70 -10.34 3.38
CA PHE A 26 -19.34 -10.89 3.52
C PHE A 26 -18.33 -9.91 2.92
N CYS A 27 -17.32 -9.54 3.70
CA CYS A 27 -16.26 -8.62 3.28
C CYS A 27 -15.00 -9.39 2.84
N PHE A 28 -14.47 -9.05 1.67
CA PHE A 28 -13.23 -9.59 1.11
C PHE A 28 -12.21 -8.47 0.97
N LEU A 29 -11.08 -8.60 1.66
CA LEU A 29 -10.09 -7.54 1.83
C LEU A 29 -8.80 -7.91 1.14
N ASP A 30 -8.55 -7.29 0.00
CA ASP A 30 -7.23 -7.28 -0.64
C ASP A 30 -6.32 -6.29 0.10
N PHE A 31 -5.70 -6.75 1.18
CA PHE A 31 -4.89 -5.85 2.02
C PHE A 31 -3.61 -5.39 1.32
N GLY A 32 -3.16 -6.12 0.30
CA GLY A 32 -2.11 -5.67 -0.62
C GLY A 32 -2.47 -4.39 -1.34
N ASN A 33 -3.76 -4.12 -1.58
CA ASN A 33 -4.25 -2.84 -2.09
C ASN A 33 -4.53 -1.84 -0.95
N ILE A 34 -5.25 -2.27 0.09
CA ILE A 34 -5.70 -1.41 1.20
C ILE A 34 -4.55 -0.71 1.92
N ASN A 35 -3.44 -1.41 2.13
CA ASN A 35 -2.29 -0.89 2.87
C ASN A 35 -1.70 0.40 2.24
N HIS A 36 -1.95 0.64 0.96
CA HIS A 36 -1.44 1.80 0.22
C HIS A 36 -2.45 2.93 0.00
N TRP A 37 -3.70 2.79 0.48
CA TRP A 37 -4.79 3.75 0.22
C TRP A 37 -4.48 5.18 0.63
N PHE A 38 -3.68 5.38 1.69
CA PHE A 38 -3.38 6.70 2.25
C PHE A 38 -1.91 7.11 2.12
N GLU A 39 -1.08 6.37 1.37
CA GLU A 39 0.35 6.66 1.26
C GLU A 39 0.66 8.03 0.64
N LYS A 40 -0.23 8.52 -0.22
CA LYS A 40 -0.10 9.81 -0.89
C LYS A 40 -0.86 10.93 -0.18
N ASP A 41 -1.54 10.63 0.93
CA ASP A 41 -2.35 11.63 1.62
C ASP A 41 -1.44 12.68 2.27
N GLN A 42 -1.70 13.94 1.92
CA GLN A 42 -1.03 15.11 2.51
C GLN A 42 -1.85 15.72 3.65
N ARG A 43 -2.96 15.09 4.04
CA ARG A 43 -3.89 15.57 5.07
C ARG A 43 -4.08 14.52 6.17
N ASN A 44 -4.19 14.98 7.41
CA ASN A 44 -4.42 14.14 8.59
C ASN A 44 -5.87 13.62 8.64
N LEU A 45 -6.27 13.00 9.75
CA LEU A 45 -7.61 12.41 9.91
C LEU A 45 -8.74 13.46 9.95
N ASP A 46 -8.41 14.69 10.36
CA ASP A 46 -9.35 15.81 10.48
C ASP A 46 -9.34 16.73 9.25
N GLY A 47 -8.62 16.34 8.19
CA GLY A 47 -8.49 17.10 6.95
C GLY A 47 -7.48 18.26 7.00
N ALA A 48 -6.80 18.49 8.13
CA ALA A 48 -5.72 19.46 8.23
C ALA A 48 -4.47 18.97 7.48
N ALA A 49 -3.67 19.89 6.94
CA ALA A 49 -2.42 19.55 6.27
C ALA A 49 -1.49 18.80 7.23
N LEU A 50 -0.93 17.67 6.78
CA LEU A 50 0.23 17.07 7.44
C LEU A 50 1.41 18.02 7.21
N SER A 51 2.17 18.31 8.27
CA SER A 51 3.39 19.13 8.13
C SER A 51 4.29 18.47 7.09
N VAL A 52 4.44 19.14 5.94
CA VAL A 52 5.32 18.70 4.86
C VAL A 52 6.73 19.06 5.30
N ASP A 53 7.37 18.17 6.05
CA ASP A 53 8.81 18.30 6.25
C ASP A 53 9.51 17.89 4.93
N GLU A 54 9.73 18.93 4.12
CA GLU A 54 10.59 19.05 2.94
C GLU A 54 10.66 17.86 1.97
N LYS A 55 9.62 17.70 1.14
CA LYS A 55 9.82 17.24 -0.25
C LYS A 55 10.13 18.46 -1.12
N TRP A 56 11.41 18.84 -1.21
CA TRP A 56 12.13 19.39 -2.39
C TRP A 56 13.33 20.24 -1.94
N SER A 57 14.55 19.68 -2.00
CA SER A 57 15.77 20.48 -2.11
C SER A 57 16.63 19.90 -3.23
N VAL A 58 16.21 20.15 -4.47
CA VAL A 58 17.17 20.20 -5.58
C VAL A 58 17.74 21.61 -5.54
N ASP A 59 18.83 21.78 -4.81
CA ASP A 59 19.64 22.99 -4.92
C ASP A 59 20.35 22.96 -6.29
N SER A 60 19.83 23.75 -7.23
CA SER A 60 20.46 24.01 -8.52
C SER A 60 21.53 25.11 -8.45
N ARG A 61 22.16 25.37 -7.29
CA ARG A 61 23.20 26.39 -7.12
C ARG A 61 24.48 25.92 -6.41
N ASN A 62 24.94 24.71 -6.70
CA ASN A 62 26.36 24.38 -6.56
C ASN A 62 27.00 24.14 -7.93
N LYS A 63 27.24 25.25 -8.64
CA LYS A 63 28.23 25.28 -9.71
C LYS A 63 29.61 25.27 -9.02
N PRO A 64 30.48 24.27 -9.23
CA PRO A 64 31.84 24.34 -8.71
C PRO A 64 32.53 25.59 -9.28
N PRO A 65 33.32 26.33 -8.49
CA PRO A 65 34.04 27.49 -9.00
C PRO A 65 34.98 27.05 -10.14
N ALA A 66 34.96 27.80 -11.24
CA ALA A 66 35.86 27.59 -12.37
C ALA A 66 37.32 27.68 -11.88
N LYS A 67 38.12 26.66 -12.18
CA LYS A 67 39.57 26.72 -11.94
C LYS A 67 40.16 27.85 -12.80
N PRO A 68 41.02 28.73 -12.25
CA PRO A 68 41.77 29.66 -13.07
C PRO A 68 42.79 28.88 -13.92
N ALA A 69 42.91 29.27 -15.18
CA ALA A 69 43.95 28.82 -16.08
C ALA A 69 45.26 29.55 -15.73
N THR A 70 46.33 28.79 -15.48
CA THR A 70 47.71 29.20 -15.81
C THR A 70 48.62 27.98 -15.87
N SER A 71 49.73 28.22 -16.57
CA SER A 71 50.66 27.32 -17.23
C SER A 71 51.65 26.59 -16.32
N ASP A 72 52.36 25.66 -16.97
CA ASP A 72 53.71 25.17 -16.69
C ASP A 72 53.85 23.83 -15.92
N MET A 73 54.38 22.86 -16.67
CA MET A 73 54.87 21.54 -16.25
C MET A 73 56.27 21.67 -15.60
N PRO A 74 56.70 20.77 -14.69
CA PRO A 74 57.28 19.50 -15.14
C PRO A 74 56.98 18.25 -14.28
N LYS A 75 57.31 17.11 -14.91
CA LYS A 75 57.15 15.70 -14.50
C LYS A 75 57.77 15.36 -13.14
N ASN A 76 57.14 14.39 -12.46
CA ASN A 76 57.68 13.15 -11.88
C ASN A 76 57.21 12.92 -10.42
N GLN A 77 56.30 11.95 -10.19
CA GLN A 77 56.21 11.05 -9.01
C GLN A 77 54.88 10.25 -9.00
N GLN A 78 55.00 8.96 -8.71
CA GLN A 78 53.93 7.95 -8.57
C GLN A 78 53.09 8.13 -7.27
N PRO A 79 51.89 7.53 -7.18
CA PRO A 79 50.82 7.99 -6.29
C PRO A 79 50.98 7.46 -4.86
N THR A 80 50.78 8.34 -3.86
CA THR A 80 50.60 7.91 -2.47
C THR A 80 49.11 7.86 -2.12
N ASN A 81 48.68 6.68 -1.65
CA ASN A 81 47.41 6.48 -0.96
C ASN A 81 47.34 7.36 0.29
N ARG A 82 46.35 8.26 0.36
CA ARG A 82 45.84 8.75 1.65
C ARG A 82 44.32 8.59 1.69
N PHE A 83 43.95 7.67 2.57
CA PHE A 83 42.62 7.38 3.06
C PHE A 83 41.94 8.59 3.71
N ASN A 84 40.61 8.62 3.54
CA ASN A 84 39.57 9.05 4.48
C ASN A 84 39.75 10.37 5.25
N GLU A 85 39.09 11.41 4.75
CA GLU A 85 38.30 12.32 5.60
C GLU A 85 36.89 12.43 5.01
N ARG A 86 35.99 11.53 5.43
CA ARG A 86 34.54 11.73 5.24
C ARG A 86 34.07 12.71 6.31
N SER A 87 33.75 13.92 5.87
CA SER A 87 33.00 14.90 6.65
C SER A 87 31.72 14.26 7.23
N SER A 88 31.67 14.13 8.55
CA SER A 88 30.54 13.60 9.31
C SER A 88 29.57 14.72 9.65
N TYR A 89 28.67 15.06 8.74
CA TYR A 89 27.47 15.82 9.12
C TYR A 89 26.36 14.85 9.55
N PRO A 90 25.87 14.90 10.79
CA PRO A 90 24.72 14.11 11.21
C PRO A 90 23.47 14.67 10.52
N THR A 91 22.95 13.96 9.52
CA THR A 91 21.67 14.32 8.90
C THR A 91 20.52 13.89 9.82
N ASN A 92 20.24 14.66 10.88
CA ASN A 92 19.00 14.54 11.63
C ASN A 92 17.86 15.15 10.79
N LYS A 93 17.31 14.38 9.84
CA LYS A 93 16.06 14.75 9.16
C LYS A 93 14.90 14.63 10.14
N PRO A 94 13.96 15.59 10.16
CA PRO A 94 12.81 15.54 11.06
C PRO A 94 11.92 14.32 10.78
N PRO A 95 11.23 13.79 11.80
CA PRO A 95 10.40 12.59 11.68
C PRO A 95 9.19 12.85 10.78
N THR A 96 9.08 12.10 9.69
CA THR A 96 7.93 12.23 8.78
C THR A 96 6.71 11.55 9.38
N LYS A 97 5.57 12.26 9.40
CA LYS A 97 4.27 11.70 9.75
C LYS A 97 3.64 11.05 8.52
N SER A 98 3.15 9.83 8.67
CA SER A 98 2.45 9.09 7.62
C SER A 98 1.10 8.60 8.15
N VAL A 99 0.09 8.59 7.30
CA VAL A 99 -1.20 7.98 7.61
C VAL A 99 -1.13 6.52 7.17
N VAL A 100 -1.36 5.60 8.11
CA VAL A 100 -1.32 4.16 7.86
C VAL A 100 -2.61 3.51 8.31
N VAL A 101 -3.03 2.45 7.62
CA VAL A 101 -4.18 1.64 8.02
C VAL A 101 -3.81 0.81 9.24
N ASP A 102 -4.64 0.87 10.28
CA ASP A 102 -4.50 0.04 11.47
C ASP A 102 -5.44 -1.17 11.37
N LEU A 103 -4.90 -2.38 11.57
CA LEU A 103 -5.66 -3.62 11.36
C LEU A 103 -6.81 -3.81 12.35
N GLU A 104 -6.60 -3.43 13.61
CA GLU A 104 -7.62 -3.58 14.65
C GLU A 104 -8.78 -2.64 14.39
N ARG A 105 -8.47 -1.38 14.09
CA ARG A 105 -9.44 -0.37 13.68
C ARG A 105 -10.18 -0.75 12.39
N LEU A 106 -9.46 -1.26 11.40
CA LEU A 106 -10.06 -1.77 10.16
C LEU A 106 -11.06 -2.88 10.44
N SER A 107 -10.65 -3.91 11.19
CA SER A 107 -11.56 -5.01 11.56
C SER A 107 -12.76 -4.52 12.37
N THR A 108 -12.53 -3.71 13.40
CA THR A 108 -13.59 -3.14 14.25
C THR A 108 -14.58 -2.30 13.45
N THR A 109 -14.12 -1.62 12.40
CA THR A 109 -15.00 -0.84 11.51
C THR A 109 -15.83 -1.78 10.62
N ILE A 110 -15.21 -2.83 10.09
CA ILE A 110 -15.86 -3.81 9.22
C ILE A 110 -16.90 -4.65 9.97
N SER A 111 -16.61 -5.06 11.21
CA SER A 111 -17.53 -5.85 12.04
C SER A 111 -18.85 -5.12 12.32
N ARG A 112 -18.90 -3.80 12.17
CA ARG A 112 -20.12 -3.01 12.37
C ARG A 112 -21.17 -3.29 11.31
N PHE A 113 -20.78 -3.70 10.10
CA PHE A 113 -21.72 -3.96 9.00
C PHE A 113 -21.53 -5.34 8.33
N SER A 114 -20.44 -6.03 8.61
CA SER A 114 -20.12 -7.32 8.01
C SER A 114 -20.47 -8.49 8.93
N ASN A 115 -20.98 -9.58 8.35
CA ASN A 115 -21.19 -10.85 9.04
C ASN A 115 -19.94 -11.74 9.05
N ARG A 116 -19.08 -11.63 8.03
CA ARG A 116 -17.78 -12.31 7.96
C ARG A 116 -16.78 -11.51 7.16
N SER A 117 -15.53 -11.54 7.59
CA SER A 117 -14.43 -10.82 6.97
C SER A 117 -13.28 -11.76 6.60
N TYR A 118 -12.85 -11.69 5.34
CA TYR A 118 -11.77 -12.48 4.74
C TYR A 118 -10.63 -11.54 4.37
N PHE A 119 -9.48 -11.75 4.97
CA PHE A 119 -8.30 -10.90 4.84
C PHE A 119 -7.23 -11.60 4.01
N TYR A 120 -6.74 -10.95 2.95
CA TYR A 120 -5.76 -11.50 2.03
C TYR A 120 -4.48 -10.66 2.06
N TYR A 121 -3.35 -11.28 2.40
CA TYR A 121 -2.07 -10.55 2.46
C TYR A 121 -0.82 -11.42 2.29
N GLY A 122 0.19 -10.84 1.64
CA GLY A 122 1.48 -11.49 1.38
C GLY A 122 2.47 -11.30 2.51
N PHE A 123 3.23 -12.33 2.87
CA PHE A 123 4.28 -12.21 3.89
C PHE A 123 5.67 -12.43 3.32
N ASP A 124 6.65 -11.70 3.84
CA ASP A 124 8.06 -11.96 3.57
C ASP A 124 8.58 -12.98 4.59
N ALA A 125 8.89 -14.20 4.13
CA ALA A 125 9.39 -15.26 5.00
C ALA A 125 10.73 -14.90 5.65
N GLY A 126 11.50 -13.97 5.07
CA GLY A 126 12.77 -13.50 5.60
C GLY A 126 12.65 -12.43 6.69
N LYS A 127 11.44 -11.93 6.99
CA LYS A 127 11.22 -10.83 7.93
C LYS A 127 10.24 -11.19 9.03
N SER A 128 10.73 -11.22 10.27
CA SER A 128 9.92 -11.50 11.47
C SER A 128 8.75 -10.54 11.65
N ALA A 129 8.89 -9.28 11.23
CA ALA A 129 7.81 -8.29 11.25
C ALA A 129 6.58 -8.70 10.41
N SER A 130 6.78 -9.46 9.33
CA SER A 130 5.69 -9.98 8.51
C SER A 130 4.87 -11.05 9.24
N LEU A 131 5.48 -11.82 10.16
CA LEU A 131 4.76 -12.81 10.96
C LEU A 131 3.80 -12.15 11.96
N HIS A 132 4.20 -11.04 12.59
CA HIS A 132 3.35 -10.30 13.53
C HIS A 132 2.06 -9.81 12.86
N LEU A 133 2.14 -9.39 11.61
CA LEU A 133 0.96 -8.98 10.85
C LEU A 133 0.00 -10.15 10.61
N ILE A 134 0.52 -11.33 10.27
CA ILE A 134 -0.30 -12.54 10.10
C ILE A 134 -1.02 -12.90 11.41
N VAL A 135 -0.30 -12.85 12.54
CA VAL A 135 -0.87 -13.11 13.86
C VAL A 135 -2.01 -12.13 14.16
N LYS A 136 -1.80 -10.84 13.92
CA LYS A 136 -2.85 -9.82 14.08
C LYS A 136 -4.03 -10.07 13.13
N ALA A 137 -3.77 -10.39 11.87
CA ALA A 137 -4.83 -10.65 10.91
C ALA A 137 -5.71 -11.85 11.34
N ARG A 138 -5.09 -12.94 11.78
CA ARG A 138 -5.80 -14.12 12.31
C ARG A 138 -6.56 -13.83 13.60
N LYS A 139 -6.10 -12.88 14.40
CA LYS A 139 -6.80 -12.44 15.62
C LYS A 139 -8.04 -11.60 15.28
N PHE A 140 -7.94 -10.71 14.31
CA PHE A 140 -8.96 -9.68 14.08
C PHE A 140 -9.95 -10.03 12.96
N PHE A 141 -9.61 -10.86 12.00
CA PHE A 141 -10.50 -11.24 10.89
C PHE A 141 -10.98 -12.68 11.05
N HIS A 142 -12.14 -12.98 10.47
CA HIS A 142 -12.71 -14.33 10.54
C HIS A 142 -11.85 -15.35 9.80
N VAL A 143 -11.27 -14.94 8.67
CA VAL A 143 -10.34 -15.74 7.89
C VAL A 143 -9.19 -14.84 7.45
N ALA A 144 -7.96 -15.33 7.59
CA ALA A 144 -6.76 -14.70 7.05
C ALA A 144 -6.04 -15.66 6.10
N VAL A 145 -6.09 -15.34 4.81
CA VAL A 145 -5.43 -16.07 3.73
C VAL A 145 -4.11 -15.39 3.44
N THR A 146 -3.02 -16.15 3.48
CA THR A 146 -1.67 -15.60 3.36
C THR A 146 -0.80 -16.44 2.45
N LYS A 147 0.10 -15.80 1.71
CA LYS A 147 1.06 -16.48 0.84
C LYS A 147 2.42 -15.78 0.86
N PRO A 148 3.52 -16.50 0.64
CA PRO A 148 4.84 -15.89 0.62
C PRO A 148 4.97 -14.92 -0.58
N ILE A 149 5.63 -13.78 -0.35
CA ILE A 149 5.97 -12.84 -1.41
C ILE A 149 6.94 -13.52 -2.39
N GLN A 150 6.62 -13.43 -3.67
CA GLN A 150 7.50 -13.87 -4.74
C GLN A 150 8.39 -12.72 -5.19
N TRP A 151 9.71 -12.93 -5.16
CA TRP A 151 10.68 -11.94 -5.62
C TRP A 151 11.04 -12.20 -7.07
N ILE A 152 10.60 -11.33 -7.97
CA ILE A 152 10.93 -11.44 -9.40
C ILE A 152 12.13 -10.55 -9.73
N LYS A 153 13.02 -11.04 -10.60
CA LYS A 153 14.05 -10.22 -11.22
C LYS A 153 13.42 -9.37 -12.32
N HIS A 154 13.52 -8.05 -12.19
CA HIS A 154 13.14 -7.12 -13.23
C HIS A 154 14.40 -6.45 -13.78
N ARG A 155 14.70 -6.73 -15.05
CA ARG A 155 15.88 -6.22 -15.75
C ARG A 155 15.69 -4.73 -16.03
N LEU A 156 16.72 -3.95 -15.71
CA LEU A 156 16.67 -2.50 -15.88
C LEU A 156 17.01 -2.10 -17.30
N ASP A 157 16.21 -1.20 -17.85
CA ASP A 157 16.52 -0.47 -19.07
C ASP A 157 17.34 0.79 -18.69
N PRO A 158 18.56 0.97 -19.23
CA PRO A 158 19.44 2.09 -18.86
C PRO A 158 18.82 3.47 -19.05
N VAL A 159 17.88 3.62 -19.99
CA VAL A 159 17.22 4.89 -20.33
C VAL A 159 15.97 5.08 -19.49
N LYS A 160 15.12 4.05 -19.38
CA LYS A 160 13.83 4.17 -18.67
C LYS A 160 13.99 4.14 -17.14
N ASP A 161 15.00 3.45 -16.64
CA ASP A 161 15.19 3.24 -15.20
C ASP A 161 16.30 4.10 -14.59
N ALA A 162 16.71 5.18 -15.26
CA ALA A 162 17.78 6.06 -14.79
C ALA A 162 17.52 6.64 -13.38
N ASN A 163 16.26 6.80 -12.99
CA ASN A 163 15.83 7.34 -11.69
C ASN A 163 15.39 6.27 -10.68
N ASN A 164 15.80 5.02 -10.85
CA ASN A 164 15.36 3.94 -9.95
C ASN A 164 15.93 4.11 -8.53
N LEU A 165 15.05 4.20 -7.54
CA LEU A 165 15.41 4.37 -6.12
C LEU A 165 15.64 3.03 -5.41
N ARG A 166 15.42 1.89 -6.06
CA ARG A 166 15.56 0.54 -5.48
C ARG A 166 17.00 0.04 -5.57
N LEU A 167 17.33 -0.93 -4.71
CA LEU A 167 18.64 -1.57 -4.73
C LEU A 167 18.87 -2.28 -6.08
N ILE A 168 19.84 -1.77 -6.82
CA ILE A 168 20.28 -2.36 -8.10
C ILE A 168 21.25 -3.50 -7.79
N ASN A 169 20.96 -4.66 -8.36
CA ASN A 169 21.80 -5.84 -8.33
C ASN A 169 22.36 -6.09 -9.73
N GLU A 170 23.39 -6.93 -9.82
CA GLU A 170 24.02 -7.29 -11.09
C GLU A 170 24.32 -8.79 -11.11
N ASP A 171 24.16 -9.41 -12.27
CA ASP A 171 24.60 -10.78 -12.55
C ASP A 171 25.19 -10.85 -13.98
N SER A 172 25.58 -12.04 -14.44
CA SER A 172 26.15 -12.25 -15.78
C SER A 172 25.24 -11.80 -16.93
N SER A 173 23.96 -11.56 -16.67
CA SER A 173 22.98 -11.08 -17.65
C SER A 173 22.64 -9.59 -17.46
N GLY A 174 23.41 -8.86 -16.65
CA GLY A 174 23.30 -7.41 -16.46
C GLY A 174 22.54 -6.98 -15.20
N ARG A 175 22.23 -5.68 -15.13
CA ARG A 175 21.61 -5.04 -13.95
C ARG A 175 20.13 -5.36 -13.80
N PHE A 176 19.69 -5.58 -12.57
CA PHE A 176 18.30 -5.87 -12.24
C PHE A 176 17.91 -5.33 -10.87
N ILE A 177 16.60 -5.15 -10.66
CA ILE A 177 16.01 -4.96 -9.34
C ILE A 177 15.18 -6.19 -8.97
N ARG A 178 14.99 -6.42 -7.67
CA ARG A 178 14.01 -7.40 -7.19
C ARG A 178 12.70 -6.68 -6.92
N ILE A 179 11.61 -7.16 -7.52
CA ILE A 179 10.27 -6.64 -7.29
C ILE A 179 9.49 -7.67 -6.48
N PRO A 180 8.91 -7.29 -5.32
CA PRO A 180 8.03 -8.16 -4.57
C PRO A 180 6.67 -8.22 -5.28
N LYS A 181 6.22 -9.44 -5.60
CA LYS A 181 4.91 -9.74 -6.19
C LYS A 181 4.12 -10.66 -5.28
N CYS A 182 2.88 -10.28 -5.01
CA CYS A 182 1.95 -11.07 -4.22
C CYS A 182 0.51 -10.60 -4.46
N ASN A 183 -0.13 -11.12 -5.51
CA ASN A 183 -1.56 -10.86 -5.79
C ASN A 183 -2.46 -11.79 -4.96
N PHE A 184 -3.76 -11.59 -4.90
CA PHE A 184 -4.69 -12.59 -4.33
C PHE A 184 -5.94 -12.74 -5.19
N ASP A 185 -5.88 -12.30 -6.44
CA ASP A 185 -7.05 -12.09 -7.28
C ASP A 185 -7.78 -13.42 -7.50
N VAL A 186 -7.03 -14.51 -7.69
CA VAL A 186 -7.56 -15.85 -7.88
C VAL A 186 -8.13 -16.42 -6.58
N GLU A 187 -7.35 -16.43 -5.50
CA GLU A 187 -7.78 -17.02 -4.22
C GLU A 187 -9.01 -16.30 -3.66
N LEU A 188 -9.00 -14.96 -3.69
CA LEU A 188 -10.13 -14.13 -3.29
C LEU A 188 -11.35 -14.39 -4.16
N SER A 189 -11.19 -14.46 -5.48
CA SER A 189 -12.31 -14.72 -6.40
C SER A 189 -12.94 -16.10 -6.16
N ILE A 190 -12.12 -17.13 -5.98
CA ILE A 190 -12.60 -18.49 -5.68
C ILE A 190 -13.38 -18.51 -4.37
N ASP A 191 -12.83 -17.91 -3.31
CA ASP A 191 -13.50 -17.86 -2.00
C ASP A 191 -14.82 -17.08 -2.07
N ALA A 192 -14.84 -15.93 -2.74
CA ALA A 192 -16.05 -15.14 -2.91
C ALA A 192 -17.14 -15.92 -3.66
N ILE A 193 -16.80 -16.64 -4.72
CA ILE A 193 -17.74 -17.48 -5.47
C ILE A 193 -18.20 -18.67 -4.65
N ARG A 194 -17.27 -19.42 -4.03
CA ARG A 194 -17.58 -20.62 -3.25
C ARG A 194 -18.54 -20.33 -2.09
N LEU A 195 -18.40 -19.16 -1.47
CA LEU A 195 -19.20 -18.74 -0.33
C LEU A 195 -20.49 -18.01 -0.74
N SER A 196 -20.80 -17.90 -2.03
CA SER A 196 -21.90 -17.07 -2.51
C SER A 196 -23.24 -17.44 -1.87
N GLU A 197 -23.50 -18.71 -1.59
CA GLU A 197 -24.76 -19.14 -0.98
C GLU A 197 -24.93 -18.68 0.49
N ASN A 198 -23.87 -18.20 1.12
CA ASN A 198 -23.85 -17.85 2.54
C ASN A 198 -24.02 -16.35 2.81
N TYR A 199 -24.07 -15.52 1.76
CA TYR A 199 -24.26 -14.08 1.86
C TYR A 199 -25.19 -13.55 0.77
N ASP A 200 -25.78 -12.39 1.03
CA ASP A 200 -26.66 -11.69 0.08
C ASP A 200 -25.87 -10.58 -0.65
N THR A 201 -24.87 -10.01 0.03
CA THR A 201 -24.01 -8.95 -0.49
C THR A 201 -22.53 -9.30 -0.34
N VAL A 202 -21.78 -9.16 -1.43
CA VAL A 202 -20.32 -9.14 -1.40
C VAL A 202 -19.86 -7.70 -1.17
N CYS A 203 -18.96 -7.50 -0.22
CA CYS A 203 -18.29 -6.22 0.00
C CYS A 203 -16.80 -6.38 -0.29
N LEU A 204 -16.34 -5.82 -1.41
CA LEU A 204 -14.95 -5.92 -1.86
C LEU A 204 -14.18 -4.67 -1.44
N PHE A 205 -13.11 -4.85 -0.68
CA PHE A 205 -12.14 -3.81 -0.39
C PHE A 205 -10.95 -3.97 -1.34
N SER A 206 -11.05 -3.35 -2.52
CA SER A 206 -9.96 -3.25 -3.49
C SER A 206 -10.29 -2.16 -4.51
N GLY A 207 -9.25 -1.60 -5.12
CA GLY A 207 -9.37 -0.74 -6.31
C GLY A 207 -8.95 -1.42 -7.60
N ASP A 208 -8.63 -2.72 -7.58
CA ASP A 208 -8.08 -3.45 -8.72
C ASP A 208 -9.16 -3.83 -9.75
N ASN A 209 -8.89 -3.54 -11.02
CA ASN A 209 -9.84 -3.79 -12.10
C ASN A 209 -9.92 -5.27 -12.50
N ASP A 210 -8.94 -6.08 -12.08
CA ASP A 210 -8.94 -7.53 -12.34
C ASP A 210 -10.16 -8.23 -11.65
N PHE A 211 -10.75 -7.60 -10.64
CA PHE A 211 -11.99 -8.08 -10.00
C PHE A 211 -13.27 -7.78 -10.79
N LEU A 212 -13.23 -7.05 -11.91
CA LEU A 212 -14.44 -6.72 -12.67
C LEU A 212 -15.20 -7.97 -13.11
N ALA A 213 -14.49 -9.01 -13.56
CA ALA A 213 -15.10 -10.28 -13.95
C ALA A 213 -15.80 -10.97 -12.76
N LEU A 214 -15.19 -10.95 -11.58
CA LEU A 214 -15.77 -11.48 -10.34
C LEU A 214 -17.07 -10.74 -9.99
N LEU A 215 -17.05 -9.40 -9.97
CA LEU A 215 -18.22 -8.60 -9.60
C LEU A 215 -19.40 -8.85 -10.55
N ARG A 216 -19.14 -8.90 -11.85
CA ARG A 216 -20.16 -9.22 -12.87
C ARG A 216 -20.71 -10.63 -12.67
N PHE A 217 -19.85 -11.62 -12.43
CA PHE A 217 -20.31 -12.99 -12.19
C PHE A 217 -21.19 -13.09 -10.94
N LEU A 218 -20.78 -12.50 -9.82
CA LEU A 218 -21.56 -12.53 -8.58
C LEU A 218 -22.92 -11.83 -8.74
N LYS A 219 -22.96 -10.70 -9.44
CA LYS A 219 -24.19 -9.96 -9.69
C LYS A 219 -25.11 -10.67 -10.68
N GLU A 220 -24.60 -11.03 -11.86
CA GLU A 220 -25.40 -11.55 -12.96
C GLU A 220 -25.73 -13.06 -12.83
N LYS A 221 -24.83 -13.85 -12.23
CA LYS A 221 -24.98 -15.33 -12.15
C LYS A 221 -25.35 -15.82 -10.76
N ARG A 222 -25.02 -15.06 -9.71
CA ARG A 222 -25.33 -15.42 -8.31
C ARG A 222 -26.34 -14.49 -7.65
N ASN A 223 -26.86 -13.50 -8.38
CA ASN A 223 -27.83 -12.52 -7.90
C ASN A 223 -27.39 -11.83 -6.59
N LYS A 224 -26.09 -11.49 -6.49
CA LYS A 224 -25.52 -10.82 -5.32
C LYS A 224 -25.49 -9.32 -5.51
N LYS A 225 -25.71 -8.62 -4.41
CA LYS A 225 -25.42 -7.18 -4.32
C LYS A 225 -23.93 -6.97 -4.12
N VAL A 226 -23.41 -5.86 -4.63
CA VAL A 226 -21.99 -5.53 -4.59
C VAL A 226 -21.78 -4.18 -3.90
N ILE A 227 -21.02 -4.20 -2.82
CA ILE A 227 -20.44 -2.99 -2.21
C ILE A 227 -18.95 -2.96 -2.58
N LEU A 228 -18.48 -1.84 -3.14
CA LEU A 228 -17.07 -1.64 -3.48
C LEU A 228 -16.47 -0.55 -2.60
N VAL A 229 -15.45 -0.89 -1.81
CA VAL A 229 -14.68 0.06 -0.99
C VAL A 229 -13.31 0.27 -1.63
N HIS A 230 -12.97 1.52 -1.97
CA HIS A 230 -11.81 1.81 -2.81
C HIS A 230 -11.13 3.17 -2.52
N ASP A 231 -9.89 3.38 -2.97
CA ASP A 231 -9.03 4.56 -2.70
C ASP A 231 -9.47 5.89 -3.38
N GLY A 232 -10.64 5.93 -4.00
CA GLY A 232 -11.10 7.04 -4.84
C GLY A 232 -10.67 6.96 -6.32
N HIS A 233 -9.50 6.39 -6.62
CA HIS A 233 -8.85 6.39 -7.94
C HIS A 233 -9.11 5.10 -8.74
N THR A 234 -10.34 4.60 -8.66
CA THR A 234 -10.79 3.39 -9.34
C THR A 234 -11.49 3.74 -10.65
N ARG A 235 -11.27 2.91 -11.68
CA ARG A 235 -11.86 3.09 -13.01
C ARG A 235 -13.40 2.99 -12.97
N THR A 236 -14.03 3.62 -13.94
CA THR A 236 -15.50 3.74 -14.01
C THR A 236 -16.18 2.38 -14.18
N GLU A 237 -15.55 1.44 -14.88
CA GLU A 237 -16.11 0.11 -15.16
C GLU A 237 -16.28 -0.72 -13.88
N LEU A 238 -15.27 -0.72 -12.99
CA LEU A 238 -15.37 -1.43 -11.72
C LEU A 238 -16.45 -0.82 -10.82
N LYS A 239 -16.57 0.51 -10.82
CA LYS A 239 -17.62 1.23 -10.09
C LYS A 239 -19.02 0.91 -10.64
N ALA A 240 -19.17 0.85 -11.95
CA ALA A 240 -20.45 0.51 -12.60
C ALA A 240 -20.93 -0.90 -12.26
N GLY A 241 -20.01 -1.81 -11.91
CA GLY A 241 -20.33 -3.15 -11.41
C GLY A 241 -20.92 -3.18 -9.98
N ALA A 242 -20.82 -2.09 -9.21
CA ALA A 242 -21.24 -2.03 -7.82
C ALA A 242 -22.65 -1.44 -7.64
N ASP A 243 -23.39 -1.91 -6.63
CA ASP A 243 -24.66 -1.32 -6.19
C ASP A 243 -24.46 -0.18 -5.19
N LEU A 244 -23.28 -0.15 -4.55
CA LEU A 244 -22.83 0.94 -3.69
C LEU A 244 -21.29 1.04 -3.75
N THR A 245 -20.79 2.25 -3.95
CA THR A 245 -19.36 2.55 -3.87
C THR A 245 -19.05 3.41 -2.65
N VAL A 246 -18.08 2.98 -1.84
CA VAL A 246 -17.61 3.72 -0.67
C VAL A 246 -16.16 4.12 -0.87
N SER A 247 -15.89 5.43 -0.90
CA SER A 247 -14.52 5.93 -0.88
C SER A 247 -13.86 5.64 0.47
N ALA A 248 -12.63 5.13 0.45
CA ALA A 248 -11.81 4.90 1.64
C ALA A 248 -11.63 6.18 2.49
N GLN A 249 -11.73 7.37 1.86
CA GLN A 249 -11.70 8.65 2.57
C GLN A 249 -12.87 8.80 3.57
N ARG A 250 -14.05 8.22 3.28
CA ARG A 250 -15.22 8.24 4.20
C ARG A 250 -14.95 7.45 5.48
N ILE A 251 -14.13 6.41 5.40
CA ILE A 251 -13.81 5.53 6.54
C ILE A 251 -12.44 5.81 7.16
N LYS A 252 -11.64 6.71 6.57
CA LYS A 252 -10.26 7.01 6.98
C LYS A 252 -10.12 7.29 8.48
N LYS A 253 -10.98 8.13 9.04
CA LYS A 253 -10.97 8.47 10.49
C LYS A 253 -11.19 7.26 11.39
N TYR A 254 -11.89 6.23 10.90
CA TYR A 254 -12.18 5.01 11.65
C TYR A 254 -11.07 3.98 11.52
N ILE A 255 -10.41 3.89 10.36
CA ILE A 255 -9.48 2.79 10.05
C ILE A 255 -8.00 3.16 10.12
N ALA A 256 -7.65 4.45 10.12
CA ALA A 256 -6.27 4.90 10.02
C ALA A 256 -5.74 5.54 11.30
N ILE A 257 -4.41 5.54 11.43
CA ILE A 257 -3.65 6.22 12.48
C ILE A 257 -2.49 7.02 11.87
N ILE A 258 -1.99 7.99 12.62
CA ILE A 258 -0.78 8.73 12.25
C ILE A 258 0.43 8.03 12.88
N LYS A 259 1.33 7.52 12.05
CA LYS A 259 2.60 6.95 12.48
C LYS A 259 3.73 7.95 12.24
N LYS A 260 4.52 8.23 13.28
CA LYS A 260 5.80 8.95 13.15
C LYS A 260 6.86 7.96 12.71
N THR A 261 7.58 8.27 11.63
CA THR A 261 8.73 7.47 11.19
C THR A 261 10.00 8.26 11.48
N GLN A 262 10.85 7.74 12.36
CA GLN A 262 12.26 8.12 12.38
C GLN A 262 12.94 7.32 11.27
N ARG A 263 13.50 7.98 10.24
CA ARG A 263 14.34 7.24 9.27
C ARG A 263 15.62 6.82 9.99
N ALA A 264 15.86 5.52 10.07
CA ALA A 264 17.09 4.99 10.63
C ALA A 264 18.31 5.50 9.83
N GLN A 265 19.37 5.90 10.54
CA GLN A 265 20.70 6.04 9.96
C GLN A 265 21.26 4.63 9.74
N SER A 266 21.02 4.05 8.56
CA SER A 266 21.85 2.96 8.00
C SER A 266 21.36 2.66 6.59
N GLY A 267 22.32 2.41 5.69
CA GLY A 267 22.11 2.22 4.26
C GLY A 267 21.46 0.88 3.89
N GLU A 268 20.33 0.54 4.49
CA GLU A 268 19.46 -0.53 4.00
C GLU A 268 18.35 0.09 3.14
N GLY A 269 18.28 -0.36 1.89
CA GLY A 269 17.37 0.18 0.88
C GLY A 269 15.92 0.25 1.36
N LEU A 270 15.19 1.27 0.91
CA LEU A 270 13.77 1.46 1.16
C LEU A 270 12.99 0.19 0.79
N ASP A 271 12.56 -0.57 1.81
CA ASP A 271 11.64 -1.69 1.70
C ASP A 271 10.26 -1.18 1.31
N ILE A 272 10.00 -1.18 0.01
CA ILE A 272 8.69 -0.90 -0.56
C ILE A 272 7.92 -2.21 -0.50
N GLY A 273 6.74 -2.21 0.14
CA GLY A 273 5.86 -3.38 0.26
C GLY A 273 5.51 -4.05 -1.08
N PRO A 274 4.81 -5.20 -1.05
CA PRO A 274 4.44 -5.93 -2.25
C PRO A 274 3.72 -5.02 -3.26
N VAL A 275 4.21 -5.00 -4.50
CA VAL A 275 3.67 -4.12 -5.54
C VAL A 275 2.48 -4.84 -6.19
N SER A 276 1.26 -4.33 -5.98
CA SER A 276 0.08 -4.73 -6.77
C SER A 276 0.35 -4.54 -8.27
N THR A 277 -0.03 -5.51 -9.08
CA THR A 277 0.20 -5.57 -10.52
C THR A 277 -0.57 -4.51 -11.32
N GLY A 278 -1.48 -3.75 -10.70
CA GLY A 278 -2.34 -2.78 -11.38
C GLY A 278 -1.77 -1.38 -11.64
N ARG A 279 -0.53 -1.05 -11.24
CA ARG A 279 0.06 0.28 -11.50
C ARG A 279 1.55 0.21 -11.88
N MET A 280 1.82 0.05 -13.17
CA MET A 280 3.00 0.69 -13.77
C MET A 280 2.58 2.13 -14.10
N PRO A 281 3.24 3.17 -13.56
CA PRO A 281 3.10 4.51 -14.13
C PRO A 281 3.72 4.50 -15.54
N LEU A 282 2.91 4.84 -16.54
CA LEU A 282 3.41 5.33 -17.83
C LEU A 282 4.00 6.72 -17.63
#